data_AF-A0A661Z4L2-F1
#
_entry.id   AF-A0A661Z4L2-F1
#
_cell.length_a   1.000
_cell.length_b   1.000
_cell.length_c   1.000
_cell.angle_alpha   90.00
_cell.angle_beta   90.00
_cell.angle_gamma   90.00
#
_symmetry.space_group_name_H-M   'P 1'
#
loop_
_entity.id
_entity.type
_entity.pdbx_description
1 polymer ?
#
loop_
_entity_poly.entity_id
_entity_poly.type
_entity_poly.pdbx_seq_one_letter_code
_entity_poly.pdbx_strand_id
1 'polypeptide(L)'
;MTNFNLNLTHRDMIKILLCGSTYLFADSRYHQINKIKYMKLIISILLIASSFVLNAQSERTTYKKLERSLKLIDSQYADTVDAAKITTAAVKAMIAELDPHSKYLSPKDLKKNNEQLNGSFAGIGVHYQILNDTLLVLNTVKGGPADLAKVKAGDRLLEIDGKASVGGIVTNSYLSKNLRGKRGTTVSLKLLSHNNKVKNVNIKRNSIAIHTLASSYMIDRKTAYIRISSFSRTTNSEVQIALMQLSMMGMKNIIVDLRDNPGGLMVASINLADDFLSADKLIVYTKGAHSPRTEYKSKPGGQMEKGKLVVLIDENSASAAEIFAGAIQDWDRGIIMGRRSFGKGLVGRNYNLPDGSAIRLTTGRYHTPSGRCIQKSFKANKGEYNKDILERYERGELYSADSIHFNDSLRYYTNSKRIVYGGGAIMPDIFVPIDTSFYSDYLKQLNRYGIINLFAGMYFDNNLESLLKKYSTIDKFDKHFEMSDKEFDELNILAFNKNKIKGSDSDITTSKKYIEAKFKAYLARDLYQEGYYKVYNKLDKLVLKAIEIINSDKAFIENKIQH
;
A
#
# COMPACT_ATOMS: atom_id res chain seq x y z
N MET A 1 32.42 66.48 -64.29
CA MET A 1 32.61 65.45 -65.34
C MET A 1 31.47 64.46 -65.15
N THR A 2 30.45 64.32 -65.97
CA THR A 2 30.32 64.52 -67.42
C THR A 2 28.83 64.72 -67.71
N ASN A 3 28.52 65.70 -68.55
CA ASN A 3 27.18 65.98 -69.08
C ASN A 3 26.70 64.84 -69.98
N PHE A 4 25.41 64.51 -69.95
CA PHE A 4 24.72 64.04 -71.15
C PHE A 4 23.34 64.68 -71.25
N ASN A 5 23.19 65.46 -72.34
CA ASN A 5 21.99 66.17 -72.74
C ASN A 5 20.87 65.22 -73.13
N LEU A 6 19.67 65.50 -72.64
CA LEU A 6 18.41 65.02 -73.20
C LEU A 6 18.11 65.80 -74.49
N ASN A 7 17.78 65.07 -75.56
CA ASN A 7 17.02 65.61 -76.68
C ASN A 7 15.96 64.57 -77.08
N LEU A 8 14.76 64.72 -76.53
CA LEU A 8 13.57 63.97 -76.94
C LEU A 8 12.88 64.77 -78.06
N THR A 9 12.70 64.12 -79.20
CA THR A 9 11.94 64.66 -80.33
C THR A 9 10.43 64.47 -80.16
N HIS A 10 9.65 65.27 -80.89
CA HIS A 10 8.19 65.44 -80.87
C HIS A 10 7.31 64.15 -80.96
N ARG A 11 7.90 62.95 -81.04
CA ARG A 11 7.21 61.65 -81.08
C ARG A 11 6.85 61.08 -79.70
N ASP A 12 7.46 61.57 -78.62
CA ASP A 12 7.22 61.05 -77.27
C ASP A 12 6.09 61.74 -76.50
N MET A 13 5.57 62.88 -76.97
CA MET A 13 4.42 63.55 -76.35
C MET A 13 3.05 62.94 -76.74
N ILE A 14 2.97 62.10 -77.76
CA ILE A 14 1.69 61.50 -78.20
C ILE A 14 1.38 60.16 -77.49
N LYS A 15 2.35 59.53 -76.81
CA LYS A 15 2.11 58.30 -76.04
C LYS A 15 1.56 58.52 -74.62
N ILE A 16 1.57 59.75 -74.10
CA ILE A 16 1.12 60.04 -72.72
C ILE A 16 -0.37 60.37 -72.64
N LEU A 17 -1.03 60.73 -73.74
CA LEU A 17 -2.45 61.14 -73.73
C LEU A 17 -3.46 60.04 -74.07
N LEU A 18 -3.03 58.82 -74.41
CA LEU A 18 -3.92 57.68 -74.70
C LEU A 18 -3.82 56.51 -73.70
N CYS A 19 -3.12 56.69 -72.58
CA CYS A 19 -3.04 55.68 -71.50
C CYS A 19 -3.80 56.09 -70.22
N GLY A 20 -4.64 57.15 -70.30
CA GLY A 20 -5.39 57.70 -69.17
C GLY A 20 -6.80 57.14 -68.95
N SER A 21 -7.32 56.29 -69.84
CA SER A 21 -8.73 55.83 -69.80
C SER A 21 -8.94 54.34 -69.56
N THR A 22 -7.87 53.53 -69.44
CA THR A 22 -7.96 52.08 -69.10
C THR A 22 -7.51 51.72 -67.69
N TYR A 23 -7.02 52.68 -66.89
CA TYR A 23 -6.64 52.44 -65.49
C TYR A 23 -7.78 52.57 -64.47
N LEU A 24 -8.93 53.12 -64.85
CA LEU A 24 -10.07 53.32 -63.93
C LEU A 24 -11.07 52.15 -63.86
N PHE A 25 -10.98 51.14 -64.73
CA PHE A 25 -11.88 49.97 -64.71
C PHE A 25 -11.21 48.63 -64.30
N ALA A 26 -9.87 48.60 -64.18
CA ALA A 26 -9.15 47.42 -63.68
C ALA A 26 -8.97 47.42 -62.16
N ASP A 27 -9.00 48.59 -61.52
CA ASP A 27 -8.79 48.72 -60.07
C ASP A 27 -10.03 48.28 -59.26
N SER A 28 -11.25 48.48 -59.78
CA SER A 28 -12.47 48.12 -59.03
C SER A 28 -12.69 46.60 -58.90
N ARG A 29 -12.32 45.82 -59.92
CA ARG A 29 -12.42 44.34 -59.89
C ARG A 29 -11.30 43.70 -59.07
N TYR A 30 -10.09 44.25 -59.12
CA TYR A 30 -8.97 43.77 -58.30
C TYR A 30 -9.19 44.07 -56.81
N HIS A 31 -9.69 45.27 -56.49
CA HIS A 31 -10.16 45.60 -55.15
C HIS A 31 -11.31 44.70 -54.69
N GLN A 32 -12.29 44.39 -55.54
CA GLN A 32 -13.40 43.49 -55.19
C GLN A 32 -12.93 42.06 -54.87
N ILE A 33 -12.06 41.47 -55.69
CA ILE A 33 -11.58 40.08 -55.49
C ILE A 33 -10.76 39.98 -54.20
N ASN A 34 -9.90 40.96 -53.92
CA ASN A 34 -9.17 41.00 -52.66
C ASN A 34 -10.11 41.25 -51.48
N LYS A 35 -11.13 42.12 -51.61
CA LYS A 35 -12.18 42.29 -50.59
C LYS A 35 -12.89 40.98 -50.25
N ILE A 36 -13.23 40.18 -51.27
CA ILE A 36 -13.87 38.87 -51.07
C ILE A 36 -12.92 37.87 -50.41
N LYS A 37 -11.64 37.86 -50.77
CA LYS A 37 -10.62 37.01 -50.11
C LYS A 37 -10.40 37.41 -48.64
N TYR A 38 -10.24 38.69 -48.35
CA TYR A 38 -10.13 39.20 -46.98
C TYR A 38 -11.40 38.94 -46.17
N MET A 39 -12.58 39.12 -46.77
CA MET A 39 -13.86 38.82 -46.12
C MET A 39 -14.01 37.33 -45.81
N LYS A 40 -13.62 36.43 -46.73
CA LYS A 40 -13.60 34.99 -46.47
C LYS A 40 -12.60 34.61 -45.37
N LEU A 41 -11.41 35.22 -45.35
CA LEU A 41 -10.42 35.00 -44.30
C LEU A 41 -10.93 35.47 -42.93
N ILE A 42 -11.55 36.66 -42.87
CA ILE A 42 -12.16 37.22 -41.65
C ILE A 42 -13.31 36.33 -41.16
N ILE A 43 -14.18 35.86 -42.07
CA ILE A 43 -15.27 34.93 -41.73
C ILE A 43 -14.70 33.59 -41.22
N SER A 44 -13.62 33.08 -41.82
CA SER A 44 -12.96 31.85 -41.38
C SER A 44 -12.33 32.01 -40.00
N ILE A 45 -11.67 33.15 -39.73
CA ILE A 45 -11.10 33.49 -38.42
C ILE A 45 -12.22 33.67 -37.39
N LEU A 46 -13.33 34.32 -37.75
CA LEU A 46 -14.51 34.47 -36.89
C LEU A 46 -15.18 33.14 -36.59
N LEU A 47 -15.26 32.24 -37.56
CA LEU A 47 -15.80 30.88 -37.38
C LEU A 47 -14.89 30.07 -36.45
N ILE A 48 -13.57 30.09 -36.66
CA ILE A 48 -12.59 29.44 -35.77
C ILE A 48 -12.66 30.03 -34.36
N ALA A 49 -12.69 31.37 -34.23
CA ALA A 49 -12.83 32.06 -32.95
C ALA A 49 -14.16 31.70 -32.25
N SER A 50 -15.25 31.58 -33.00
CA SER A 50 -16.56 31.16 -32.46
C SER A 50 -16.53 29.71 -31.95
N SER A 51 -15.80 28.82 -32.62
CA SER A 51 -15.58 27.44 -32.16
C SER A 51 -14.75 27.38 -30.86
N PHE A 52 -13.75 28.27 -30.71
CA PHE A 52 -13.00 28.41 -29.46
C PHE A 52 -13.85 29.02 -28.33
N VAL A 53 -14.70 30.01 -28.63
CA VAL A 53 -15.62 30.62 -27.65
C VAL A 53 -16.69 29.62 -27.20
N LEU A 54 -17.24 28.80 -28.10
CA LEU A 54 -18.23 27.77 -27.77
C LEU A 54 -17.66 26.67 -26.85
N ASN A 55 -16.42 26.21 -27.09
CA ASN A 55 -15.75 25.24 -26.19
C ASN A 55 -15.39 25.86 -24.83
N ALA A 56 -14.91 27.10 -24.78
CA ALA A 56 -14.64 27.80 -23.53
C ALA A 56 -15.92 28.14 -22.74
N GLN A 57 -17.04 28.38 -23.43
CA GLN A 57 -18.35 28.61 -22.83
C GLN A 57 -18.94 27.31 -22.26
N SER A 58 -18.79 26.18 -22.96
CA SER A 58 -19.16 24.83 -22.50
C SER A 58 -18.47 24.44 -21.17
N GLU A 59 -17.13 24.54 -21.08
CA GLU A 59 -16.40 24.24 -19.84
C GLU A 59 -16.82 25.17 -18.69
N ARG A 60 -17.03 26.47 -18.98
CA ARG A 60 -17.55 27.43 -17.99
C ARG A 60 -18.94 27.05 -17.50
N THR A 61 -19.83 26.50 -18.32
CA THR A 61 -21.20 26.16 -17.87
C THR A 61 -21.21 25.02 -16.84
N THR A 62 -20.33 24.03 -16.97
CA THR A 62 -20.28 22.87 -16.07
C THR A 62 -19.82 23.24 -14.66
N TYR A 63 -18.71 23.98 -14.53
CA TYR A 63 -18.24 24.42 -13.20
C TYR A 63 -19.17 25.46 -12.56
N LYS A 64 -19.76 26.35 -13.39
CA LYS A 64 -20.78 27.30 -12.91
C LYS A 64 -22.02 26.62 -12.37
N LYS A 65 -22.40 25.44 -12.90
CA LYS A 65 -23.54 24.67 -12.38
C LYS A 65 -23.30 24.27 -10.92
N LEU A 66 -22.12 23.73 -10.59
CA LEU A 66 -21.78 23.34 -9.21
C LEU A 66 -21.77 24.55 -8.27
N GLU A 67 -21.11 25.64 -8.68
CA GLU A 67 -21.05 26.88 -7.90
C GLU A 67 -22.46 27.46 -7.66
N ARG A 68 -23.29 27.51 -8.71
CA ARG A 68 -24.67 28.02 -8.61
C ARG A 68 -25.54 27.13 -7.72
N SER A 69 -25.40 25.82 -7.81
CA SER A 69 -26.11 24.88 -6.94
C SER A 69 -25.76 25.10 -5.47
N LEU A 70 -24.48 25.23 -5.13
CA LEU A 70 -24.05 25.53 -3.75
C LEU A 70 -24.62 26.87 -3.26
N LYS A 71 -24.56 27.92 -4.10
CA LYS A 71 -25.13 29.24 -3.76
C LYS A 71 -26.65 29.21 -3.57
N LEU A 72 -27.39 28.46 -4.38
CA LEU A 72 -28.84 28.32 -4.24
C LEU A 72 -29.21 27.54 -2.98
N ILE A 73 -28.49 26.46 -2.65
CA ILE A 73 -28.70 25.72 -1.40
C ILE A 73 -28.44 26.63 -0.20
N ASP A 74 -27.35 27.39 -0.22
CA ASP A 74 -26.99 28.28 0.90
C ASP A 74 -27.98 29.43 1.10
N SER A 75 -28.53 29.99 0.01
CA SER A 75 -29.38 31.19 0.08
C SER A 75 -30.88 30.94 0.02
N GLN A 76 -31.34 29.77 -0.44
CA GLN A 76 -32.76 29.49 -0.69
C GLN A 76 -33.30 28.24 0.04
N TYR A 77 -32.44 27.46 0.70
CA TYR A 77 -32.92 26.29 1.45
C TYR A 77 -33.70 26.74 2.70
N ALA A 78 -34.74 25.98 3.06
CA ALA A 78 -35.69 26.36 4.10
C ALA A 78 -35.08 26.42 5.52
N ASP A 79 -33.98 25.70 5.75
CA ASP A 79 -33.29 25.59 7.05
C ASP A 79 -31.81 26.00 6.96
N THR A 80 -31.13 26.09 8.12
CA THR A 80 -29.69 26.34 8.18
C THR A 80 -28.88 25.17 7.59
N VAL A 81 -27.92 25.48 6.72
CA VAL A 81 -27.05 24.49 6.07
C VAL A 81 -25.60 24.56 6.57
N ASP A 82 -24.95 23.39 6.66
CA ASP A 82 -23.49 23.29 6.83
C ASP A 82 -22.84 23.19 5.45
N ALA A 83 -22.46 24.35 4.89
CA ALA A 83 -21.86 24.44 3.56
C ALA A 83 -20.56 23.61 3.43
N ALA A 84 -19.77 23.46 4.50
CA ALA A 84 -18.53 22.69 4.48
C ALA A 84 -18.82 21.18 4.37
N LYS A 85 -19.82 20.69 5.12
CA LYS A 85 -20.27 19.30 5.04
C LYS A 85 -20.85 18.97 3.66
N ILE A 86 -21.69 19.85 3.10
CA ILE A 86 -22.29 19.67 1.77
C ILE A 86 -21.21 19.67 0.69
N THR A 87 -20.29 20.63 0.72
CA THR A 87 -19.17 20.72 -0.22
C THR A 87 -18.30 19.46 -0.15
N THR A 88 -17.98 18.99 1.05
CA THR A 88 -17.22 17.73 1.24
C THR A 88 -17.95 16.53 0.66
N ALA A 89 -19.28 16.45 0.84
CA ALA A 89 -20.09 15.37 0.26
C ALA A 89 -20.08 15.41 -1.27
N ALA A 90 -20.23 16.60 -1.87
CA ALA A 90 -20.16 16.78 -3.32
C ALA A 90 -18.78 16.39 -3.87
N VAL A 91 -17.69 16.81 -3.24
CA VAL A 91 -16.32 16.43 -3.63
C VAL A 91 -16.12 14.91 -3.57
N LYS A 92 -16.58 14.26 -2.50
CA LYS A 92 -16.53 12.79 -2.37
C LYS A 92 -17.30 12.09 -3.49
N ALA A 93 -18.48 12.57 -3.83
CA ALA A 93 -19.31 12.01 -4.90
C ALA A 93 -18.64 12.16 -6.27
N MET A 94 -18.07 13.33 -6.58
CA MET A 94 -17.35 13.55 -7.85
C MET A 94 -16.14 12.62 -8.00
N ILE A 95 -15.35 12.45 -6.93
CA ILE A 95 -14.17 11.58 -6.97
C ILE A 95 -14.57 10.10 -7.12
N ALA A 96 -15.67 9.70 -6.48
CA ALA A 96 -16.18 8.34 -6.58
C ALA A 96 -16.51 7.93 -8.02
N GLU A 97 -16.81 8.88 -8.91
CA GLU A 97 -17.05 8.66 -10.34
C GLU A 97 -15.81 8.32 -11.18
N LEU A 98 -14.60 8.50 -10.64
CA LEU A 98 -13.37 8.32 -11.42
C LEU A 98 -12.90 6.85 -11.43
N ASP A 99 -12.58 6.32 -10.26
CA ASP A 99 -12.02 4.99 -10.08
C ASP A 99 -12.13 4.56 -8.60
N PRO A 100 -11.96 3.26 -8.26
CA PRO A 100 -12.15 2.77 -6.88
C PRO A 100 -11.02 3.14 -5.89
N HIS A 101 -9.93 3.78 -6.35
CA HIS A 101 -8.76 4.15 -5.54
C HIS A 101 -8.58 5.66 -5.35
N SER A 102 -9.16 6.48 -6.23
CA SER A 102 -9.26 7.92 -6.04
C SER A 102 -10.21 8.22 -4.89
N LYS A 103 -9.81 9.08 -3.96
CA LYS A 103 -10.60 9.40 -2.76
C LYS A 103 -10.26 10.73 -2.13
N TYR A 104 -11.24 11.31 -1.44
CA TYR A 104 -11.01 12.40 -0.50
C TYR A 104 -10.39 11.85 0.80
N LEU A 105 -9.38 12.53 1.32
CA LEU A 105 -8.71 12.26 2.58
C LEU A 105 -8.99 13.42 3.52
N SER A 106 -9.72 13.17 4.61
CA SER A 106 -9.86 14.17 5.67
C SER A 106 -8.49 14.54 6.26
N PRO A 107 -8.33 15.67 6.97
CA PRO A 107 -7.07 16.00 7.64
C PRO A 107 -6.55 14.87 8.55
N LYS A 108 -7.47 14.16 9.22
CA LYS A 108 -7.16 13.00 10.06
C LYS A 108 -6.65 11.81 9.24
N ASP A 109 -7.30 11.50 8.11
CA ASP A 109 -6.91 10.39 7.24
C ASP A 109 -5.59 10.68 6.53
N LEU A 110 -5.39 11.92 6.09
CA LEU A 110 -4.14 12.39 5.48
C LEU A 110 -2.98 12.27 6.48
N LYS A 111 -3.17 12.72 7.72
CA LYS A 111 -2.17 12.56 8.78
C LYS A 111 -1.83 11.09 9.01
N LYS A 112 -2.84 10.22 9.17
CA LYS A 112 -2.63 8.78 9.36
C LYS A 112 -1.89 8.15 8.17
N ASN A 113 -2.25 8.53 6.94
CA ASN A 113 -1.57 8.05 5.74
C ASN A 113 -0.11 8.49 5.71
N ASN A 114 0.17 9.76 6.04
CA ASN A 114 1.54 10.28 6.09
C ASN A 114 2.38 9.60 7.18
N GLU A 115 1.82 9.33 8.37
CA GLU A 115 2.51 8.58 9.44
C GLU A 115 2.93 7.18 8.95
N GLN A 116 2.02 6.46 8.28
CA GLN A 116 2.32 5.14 7.71
C GLN A 116 3.41 5.22 6.63
N LEU A 117 3.30 6.16 5.70
CA LEU A 117 4.29 6.31 4.61
C LEU A 117 5.65 6.78 5.13
N ASN A 118 5.68 7.63 6.15
CA ASN A 118 6.93 8.09 6.78
C ASN A 118 7.55 7.04 7.71
N GLY A 119 6.86 5.94 8.01
CA GLY A 119 7.36 4.90 8.91
C GLY A 119 7.47 5.36 10.36
N SER A 120 6.72 6.40 10.77
CA SER A 120 6.73 6.86 12.16
C SER A 120 5.49 7.69 12.52
N PHE A 121 5.16 7.69 13.81
CA PHE A 121 4.16 8.58 14.40
C PHE A 121 4.67 9.17 15.71
N ALA A 122 4.03 10.21 16.23
CA ALA A 122 4.37 10.77 17.53
C ALA A 122 3.48 10.18 18.65
N GLY A 123 4.10 9.56 19.65
CA GLY A 123 3.41 8.89 20.74
C GLY A 123 4.35 8.46 21.87
N ILE A 124 3.90 7.51 22.69
CA ILE A 124 4.66 7.04 23.86
C ILE A 124 5.46 5.74 23.62
N GLY A 125 5.17 4.98 22.56
CA GLY A 125 5.93 3.77 22.22
C GLY A 125 5.63 2.57 23.13
N VAL A 126 4.36 2.19 23.24
CA VAL A 126 3.92 0.99 23.97
C VAL A 126 3.21 0.03 23.03
N HIS A 127 3.53 -1.26 23.14
CA HIS A 127 2.70 -2.35 22.63
C HIS A 127 1.79 -2.80 23.76
N TYR A 128 0.50 -2.91 23.46
CA TYR A 128 -0.49 -3.12 24.49
C TYR A 128 -1.62 -3.99 23.99
N GLN A 129 -2.37 -4.52 24.93
CA GLN A 129 -3.65 -5.17 24.70
C GLN A 129 -4.68 -4.63 25.68
N ILE A 130 -5.92 -4.47 25.22
CA ILE A 130 -7.03 -4.16 26.13
C ILE A 130 -7.49 -5.49 26.70
N LEU A 131 -7.22 -5.71 27.99
CA LEU A 131 -7.69 -6.89 28.71
C LEU A 131 -8.84 -6.48 29.62
N ASN A 132 -9.99 -7.11 29.38
CA ASN A 132 -11.29 -6.74 29.95
C ASN A 132 -11.65 -5.29 29.61
N ASP A 133 -11.26 -4.35 30.45
CA ASP A 133 -11.66 -2.95 30.40
C ASP A 133 -10.48 -1.98 30.52
N THR A 134 -9.25 -2.50 30.56
CA THR A 134 -8.05 -1.75 30.89
C THR A 134 -6.93 -2.07 29.91
N LEU A 135 -6.13 -1.06 29.54
CA LEU A 135 -4.91 -1.27 28.76
C LEU A 135 -3.87 -1.97 29.63
N LEU A 136 -3.42 -3.14 29.18
CA LEU A 136 -2.24 -3.86 29.67
C LEU A 136 -1.05 -3.56 28.74
N VAL A 137 0.07 -3.12 29.31
CA VAL A 137 1.34 -2.98 28.59
C VAL A 137 1.95 -4.36 28.40
N LEU A 138 2.08 -4.79 27.15
CA LEU A 138 2.75 -6.06 26.80
C LEU A 138 4.26 -5.84 26.75
N ASN A 139 4.70 -4.80 26.04
CA ASN A 139 6.10 -4.35 26.04
C ASN A 139 6.22 -2.88 25.59
N THR A 140 7.42 -2.33 25.70
CA THR A 140 7.76 -0.98 25.26
C THR A 140 8.71 -1.02 24.08
N VAL A 141 8.65 -0.01 23.22
CA VAL A 141 9.67 0.18 22.18
C VAL A 141 10.99 0.53 22.88
N LYS A 142 12.03 -0.28 22.67
CA LYS A 142 13.32 -0.11 23.36
C LYS A 142 13.94 1.23 23.01
N GLY A 143 14.39 1.98 24.02
CA GLY A 143 14.88 3.36 23.86
C GLY A 143 13.79 4.39 23.51
N GLY A 144 12.52 3.97 23.43
CA GLY A 144 11.38 4.83 23.20
C GLY A 144 10.92 5.59 24.45
N PRO A 145 9.97 6.53 24.33
CA PRO A 145 9.54 7.39 25.43
C PRO A 145 9.05 6.64 26.68
N ALA A 146 8.22 5.60 26.51
CA ALA A 146 7.70 4.81 27.62
C ALA A 146 8.80 3.96 28.29
N ASP A 147 9.73 3.42 27.50
CA ASP A 147 10.88 2.67 28.01
C ASP A 147 11.79 3.57 28.86
N LEU A 148 12.13 4.76 28.34
CA LEU A 148 12.90 5.78 29.06
C LEU A 148 12.18 6.26 30.33
N ALA A 149 10.85 6.29 30.32
CA ALA A 149 10.02 6.61 31.46
C ALA A 149 9.77 5.43 32.42
N LYS A 150 10.47 4.29 32.22
CA LYS A 150 10.41 3.09 33.06
C LYS A 150 9.00 2.48 33.16
N VAL A 151 8.21 2.60 32.10
CA VAL A 151 7.01 1.78 31.89
C VAL A 151 7.48 0.36 31.58
N LYS A 152 6.85 -0.63 32.22
CA LYS A 152 7.25 -2.04 32.13
C LYS A 152 6.11 -2.89 31.60
N ALA A 153 6.47 -4.04 31.03
CA ALA A 153 5.53 -5.13 30.78
C ALA A 153 4.73 -5.45 32.06
N GLY A 154 3.43 -5.70 31.92
CA GLY A 154 2.51 -5.94 33.04
C GLY A 154 1.94 -4.68 33.68
N ASP A 155 2.40 -3.47 33.33
CA ASP A 155 1.76 -2.23 33.80
C ASP A 155 0.35 -2.08 33.20
N ARG A 156 -0.60 -1.60 33.99
CA ARG A 156 -1.98 -1.31 33.59
C ARG A 156 -2.27 0.18 33.65
N LEU A 157 -2.93 0.72 32.62
CA LEU A 157 -3.25 2.15 32.55
C LEU A 157 -4.55 2.48 33.30
N LEU A 158 -4.44 3.25 34.38
CA LEU A 158 -5.58 3.69 35.18
C LEU A 158 -6.12 5.05 34.74
N GLU A 159 -5.24 6.02 34.46
CA GLU A 159 -5.62 7.38 34.10
C GLU A 159 -4.71 7.97 33.02
N ILE A 160 -5.27 8.84 32.18
CA ILE A 160 -4.56 9.69 31.22
C ILE A 160 -4.91 11.15 31.54
N ASP A 161 -3.90 11.98 31.79
CA ASP A 161 -4.04 13.40 32.10
C ASP A 161 -5.07 13.66 33.22
N GLY A 162 -5.02 12.84 34.28
CA GLY A 162 -5.91 12.91 35.45
C GLY A 162 -7.34 12.40 35.23
N LYS A 163 -7.65 11.85 34.05
CA LYS A 163 -8.96 11.27 33.74
C LYS A 163 -8.88 9.74 33.73
N ALA A 164 -9.86 9.10 34.34
CA ALA A 164 -9.99 7.64 34.31
C ALA A 164 -9.93 7.10 32.87
N SER A 165 -9.15 6.04 32.69
CA SER A 165 -8.90 5.33 31.44
C SER A 165 -9.12 3.82 31.65
N VAL A 166 -10.28 3.49 32.20
CA VAL A 166 -10.77 2.13 32.49
C VAL A 166 -12.24 2.00 32.07
N GLY A 167 -12.77 0.79 31.94
CA GLY A 167 -14.17 0.58 31.56
C GLY A 167 -14.44 0.64 30.06
N GLY A 168 -15.73 0.74 29.70
CA GLY A 168 -16.19 0.72 28.30
C GLY A 168 -15.69 1.87 27.41
N ILE A 169 -15.07 2.91 27.98
CA ILE A 169 -14.45 4.00 27.21
C ILE A 169 -13.14 3.57 26.53
N VAL A 170 -12.48 2.54 27.07
CA VAL A 170 -11.15 2.09 26.62
C VAL A 170 -11.29 1.31 25.34
N THR A 171 -11.06 2.00 24.23
CA THR A 171 -11.01 1.43 22.88
C THR A 171 -9.68 1.77 22.23
N ASN A 172 -9.31 1.06 21.16
CA ASN A 172 -8.13 1.41 20.37
C ASN A 172 -8.20 2.85 19.82
N SER A 173 -9.40 3.33 19.50
CA SER A 173 -9.60 4.72 19.05
C SER A 173 -9.36 5.72 20.18
N TYR A 174 -9.89 5.45 21.38
CA TYR A 174 -9.67 6.26 22.58
C TYR A 174 -8.17 6.33 22.93
N LEU A 175 -7.51 5.18 23.00
CA LEU A 175 -6.09 5.10 23.36
C LEU A 175 -5.20 5.79 22.31
N SER A 176 -5.46 5.55 21.03
CA SER A 176 -4.74 6.22 19.95
C SER A 176 -4.92 7.74 20.01
N LYS A 177 -6.12 8.23 20.31
CA LYS A 177 -6.41 9.67 20.44
C LYS A 177 -5.66 10.31 21.60
N ASN A 178 -5.59 9.64 22.75
CA ASN A 178 -5.07 10.24 23.99
C ASN A 178 -3.57 9.99 24.22
N LEU A 179 -3.03 8.84 23.79
CA LEU A 179 -1.62 8.51 23.96
C LEU A 179 -0.74 9.08 22.83
N ARG A 180 -1.29 9.30 21.64
CA ARG A 180 -0.60 10.03 20.55
C ARG A 180 -0.82 11.53 20.69
N GLY A 181 0.02 12.32 20.03
CA GLY A 181 -0.05 13.77 20.11
C GLY A 181 1.08 14.44 19.35
N LYS A 182 1.16 15.77 19.44
CA LYS A 182 2.28 16.51 18.83
C LYS A 182 3.59 16.10 19.51
N ARG A 183 4.64 15.89 18.72
CA ARG A 183 5.99 15.60 19.24
C ARG A 183 6.41 16.70 20.23
N GLY A 184 7.04 16.31 21.33
CA GLY A 184 7.51 17.21 22.38
C GLY A 184 6.47 17.56 23.45
N THR A 185 5.19 17.29 23.23
CA THR A 185 4.16 17.42 24.27
C THR A 185 4.25 16.29 25.28
N THR A 186 3.81 16.54 26.51
CA THR A 186 3.81 15.54 27.59
C THR A 186 2.40 14.94 27.75
N VAL A 187 2.35 13.68 28.18
CA VAL A 187 1.16 13.02 28.70
C VAL A 187 1.44 12.51 30.10
N SER A 188 0.52 12.73 31.03
CA SER A 188 0.59 12.18 32.38
C SER A 188 -0.19 10.88 32.44
N LEU A 189 0.44 9.81 32.90
CA LEU A 189 -0.18 8.49 33.05
C LEU A 189 -0.15 8.06 34.52
N LYS A 190 -1.27 7.53 35.00
CA LYS A 190 -1.31 6.76 36.24
C LYS A 190 -1.35 5.28 35.88
N LEU A 191 -0.34 4.55 36.34
CA LEU A 191 -0.15 3.14 36.04
C LEU A 191 -0.26 2.31 37.33
N LEU A 192 -0.92 1.16 37.25
CA LEU A 192 -0.82 0.09 38.23
C LEU A 192 0.23 -0.91 37.73
N SER A 193 1.35 -1.01 38.42
CA SER A 193 2.36 -2.01 38.07
C SER A 193 1.92 -3.42 38.41
N HIS A 194 2.58 -4.41 37.82
CA HIS A 194 2.23 -5.82 38.00
C HIS A 194 2.29 -6.29 39.48
N ASN A 195 3.11 -5.64 40.32
CA ASN A 195 3.15 -5.89 41.77
C ASN A 195 2.17 -5.01 42.59
N ASN A 196 1.11 -4.52 41.95
CA ASN A 196 0.04 -3.70 42.52
C ASN A 196 0.47 -2.34 43.09
N LYS A 197 1.64 -1.81 42.70
CA LYS A 197 2.04 -0.46 43.08
C LYS A 197 1.56 0.56 42.06
N VAL A 198 0.89 1.60 42.53
CA VAL A 198 0.48 2.74 41.70
C VAL A 198 1.68 3.67 41.48
N LYS A 199 1.90 4.10 40.24
CA LYS A 199 2.93 5.08 39.88
C LYS A 199 2.37 6.12 38.89
N ASN A 200 2.79 7.37 39.07
CA ASN A 200 2.52 8.45 38.12
C ASN A 200 3.75 8.63 37.23
N VAL A 201 3.54 8.72 35.93
CA VAL A 201 4.61 8.81 34.94
C VAL A 201 4.26 9.90 33.93
N ASN A 202 5.14 10.89 33.80
CA ASN A 202 5.05 11.90 32.75
C ASN A 202 5.91 11.47 31.57
N ILE A 203 5.30 11.30 30.41
CA ILE A 203 5.97 10.83 29.19
C ILE A 203 5.94 11.93 28.15
N LYS A 204 7.13 12.38 27.72
CA LYS A 204 7.27 13.30 26.59
C LYS A 204 7.10 12.52 25.27
N ARG A 205 6.03 12.80 24.54
CA ARG A 205 5.74 12.15 23.25
C ARG A 205 6.88 12.41 22.27
N ASN A 206 7.40 11.35 21.65
CA ASN A 206 8.45 11.45 20.65
C ASN A 206 8.10 10.61 19.41
N SER A 207 8.93 10.68 18.38
CA SER A 207 8.81 9.84 17.20
C SER A 207 8.96 8.36 17.60
N ILE A 208 7.99 7.55 17.20
CA ILE A 208 7.94 6.09 17.36
C ILE A 208 7.99 5.49 15.96
N ALA A 209 8.95 4.61 15.73
CA ALA A 209 9.07 3.90 14.47
C ALA A 209 7.87 2.97 14.25
N ILE A 210 7.38 2.95 13.02
CA ILE A 210 6.47 1.93 12.51
C ILE A 210 7.32 1.04 11.62
N HIS A 211 7.85 -0.03 12.21
CA HIS A 211 8.68 -0.98 11.47
C HIS A 211 7.88 -1.65 10.36
N THR A 212 8.46 -1.64 9.17
CA THR A 212 7.90 -2.31 7.99
C THR A 212 8.40 -3.74 7.87
N LEU A 213 9.65 -3.98 8.29
CA LEU A 213 10.21 -5.30 8.49
C LEU A 213 9.60 -5.92 9.76
N ALA A 214 8.63 -6.81 9.57
CA ALA A 214 7.91 -7.48 10.65
C ALA A 214 8.68 -8.66 11.26
N SER A 215 9.63 -9.23 10.52
CA SER A 215 10.51 -10.29 11.02
C SER A 215 11.73 -10.44 10.10
N SER A 216 12.87 -10.80 10.69
CA SER A 216 14.11 -11.13 9.98
C SER A 216 14.91 -12.14 10.79
N TYR A 217 15.20 -13.32 10.23
CA TYR A 217 16.00 -14.35 10.89
C TYR A 217 16.54 -15.39 9.90
N MET A 218 17.58 -16.14 10.31
CA MET A 218 18.04 -17.33 9.60
C MET A 218 17.03 -18.46 9.80
N ILE A 219 16.35 -18.89 8.72
CA ILE A 219 15.36 -19.97 8.77
C ILE A 219 16.01 -21.36 8.71
N ASP A 220 17.20 -21.43 8.11
CA ASP A 220 18.10 -22.58 8.17
C ASP A 220 19.57 -22.08 8.19
N ARG A 221 20.55 -22.95 7.95
CA ARG A 221 21.98 -22.59 8.02
C ARG A 221 22.45 -21.61 6.93
N LYS A 222 21.75 -21.52 5.80
CA LYS A 222 22.17 -20.74 4.61
C LYS A 222 21.06 -19.81 4.11
N THR A 223 19.84 -19.98 4.57
CA THR A 223 18.67 -19.24 4.10
C THR A 223 18.17 -18.30 5.18
N ALA A 224 17.96 -17.04 4.81
CA ALA A 224 17.24 -16.09 5.64
C ALA A 224 15.76 -16.00 5.25
N TYR A 225 14.94 -15.61 6.20
CA TYR A 225 13.56 -15.22 5.99
C TYR A 225 13.39 -13.77 6.43
N ILE A 226 12.78 -12.95 5.58
CA ILE A 226 12.32 -11.61 5.93
C ILE A 226 10.84 -11.46 5.61
N ARG A 227 10.10 -10.74 6.46
CA ARG A 227 8.71 -10.38 6.20
C ARG A 227 8.54 -8.87 6.15
N ILE A 228 8.04 -8.37 5.04
CA ILE A 228 7.80 -6.93 4.85
C ILE A 228 6.29 -6.72 4.85
N SER A 229 5.77 -6.04 5.87
CA SER A 229 4.33 -5.85 6.09
C SER A 229 3.74 -4.67 5.32
N SER A 230 4.57 -3.69 4.94
CA SER A 230 4.20 -2.51 4.17
C SER A 230 5.44 -1.81 3.61
N PHE A 231 5.27 -0.81 2.75
CA PHE A 231 6.38 -0.02 2.21
C PHE A 231 6.32 1.44 2.69
N SER A 232 7.31 1.84 3.48
CA SER A 232 7.47 3.19 4.03
C SER A 232 8.82 3.78 3.63
N ARG A 233 9.11 5.01 4.07
CA ARG A 233 10.43 5.65 3.88
C ARG A 233 11.56 4.90 4.60
N THR A 234 11.25 4.11 5.62
CA THR A 234 12.26 3.38 6.43
C THR A 234 12.54 1.97 5.92
N THR A 235 11.72 1.43 5.02
CA THR A 235 11.81 0.03 4.58
C THR A 235 13.18 -0.34 4.05
N ASN A 236 13.78 0.47 3.18
CA ASN A 236 15.08 0.15 2.60
C ASN A 236 16.18 0.10 3.65
N SER A 237 16.23 1.07 4.57
CA SER A 237 17.21 1.05 5.65
C SER A 237 17.01 -0.14 6.59
N GLU A 238 15.76 -0.49 6.92
CA GLU A 238 15.45 -1.65 7.76
C GLU A 238 15.93 -2.95 7.10
N VAL A 239 15.63 -3.13 5.81
CA VAL A 239 16.01 -4.33 5.06
C VAL A 239 17.52 -4.39 4.85
N GLN A 240 18.19 -3.30 4.47
CA GLN A 240 19.66 -3.31 4.27
C GLN A 240 20.42 -3.65 5.55
N ILE A 241 19.99 -3.11 6.70
CA ILE A 241 20.58 -3.48 8.00
C ILE A 241 20.36 -4.98 8.28
N ALA A 242 19.15 -5.49 8.03
CA ALA A 242 18.83 -6.89 8.20
C ALA A 242 19.66 -7.80 7.28
N LEU A 243 19.78 -7.46 5.99
CA LEU A 243 20.58 -8.21 5.01
C LEU A 243 22.06 -8.27 5.43
N MET A 244 22.62 -7.16 5.92
CA MET A 244 23.98 -7.14 6.47
C MET A 244 24.14 -8.08 7.66
N GLN A 245 23.22 -8.02 8.64
CA GLN A 245 23.24 -8.90 9.82
C GLN A 245 23.10 -10.38 9.43
N LEU A 246 22.15 -10.70 8.55
CA LEU A 246 21.92 -12.06 8.06
C LEU A 246 23.11 -12.58 7.25
N SER A 247 23.75 -11.74 6.45
CA SER A 247 24.97 -12.08 5.70
C SER A 247 26.12 -12.45 6.65
N MET A 248 26.31 -11.69 7.74
CA MET A 248 27.27 -12.04 8.79
C MET A 248 26.94 -13.37 9.50
N MET A 249 25.67 -13.79 9.51
CA MET A 249 25.23 -15.09 10.02
C MET A 249 25.35 -16.23 8.99
N GLY A 250 25.90 -15.95 7.79
CA GLY A 250 26.13 -16.96 6.76
C GLY A 250 25.03 -17.08 5.70
N MET A 251 24.10 -16.12 5.62
CA MET A 251 23.07 -16.09 4.57
C MET A 251 23.67 -16.16 3.16
N LYS A 252 23.08 -17.02 2.35
CA LYS A 252 23.33 -17.20 0.89
C LYS A 252 22.04 -17.12 0.08
N ASN A 253 20.93 -17.51 0.67
CA ASN A 253 19.61 -17.52 0.05
C ASN A 253 18.63 -16.72 0.90
N ILE A 254 17.52 -16.27 0.30
CA ILE A 254 16.52 -15.51 1.03
C ILE A 254 15.09 -15.78 0.57
N ILE A 255 14.20 -15.87 1.54
CA ILE A 255 12.76 -15.87 1.36
C ILE A 255 12.23 -14.49 1.76
N VAL A 256 11.57 -13.80 0.83
CA VAL A 256 10.94 -12.49 1.06
C VAL A 256 9.43 -12.67 1.11
N ASP A 257 8.84 -12.50 2.28
CA ASP A 257 7.40 -12.66 2.48
C ASP A 257 6.67 -11.32 2.39
N LEU A 258 5.85 -11.17 1.34
CA LEU A 258 5.01 -10.01 1.05
C LEU A 258 3.51 -10.30 1.24
N ARG A 259 3.15 -11.46 1.80
CA ARG A 259 1.75 -11.78 2.11
C ARG A 259 1.14 -10.73 3.02
N ASP A 260 -0.12 -10.40 2.79
CA ASP A 260 -0.85 -9.34 3.50
C ASP A 260 -0.23 -7.93 3.38
N ASN A 261 0.71 -7.70 2.45
CA ASN A 261 1.32 -6.39 2.25
C ASN A 261 0.49 -5.54 1.26
N PRO A 262 -0.23 -4.49 1.71
CA PRO A 262 -1.08 -3.68 0.86
C PRO A 262 -0.29 -2.70 -0.04
N GLY A 263 1.04 -2.78 0.00
CA GLY A 263 1.97 -1.88 -0.67
C GLY A 263 2.39 -0.72 0.21
N GLY A 264 2.46 0.47 -0.39
CA GLY A 264 2.95 1.69 0.26
C GLY A 264 3.69 2.58 -0.73
N LEU A 265 4.83 3.12 -0.32
CA LEU A 265 5.65 3.97 -1.18
C LEU A 265 6.27 3.16 -2.33
N MET A 266 5.94 3.55 -3.56
CA MET A 266 6.52 2.98 -4.79
C MET A 266 8.06 3.07 -4.79
N VAL A 267 8.61 4.21 -4.36
CA VAL A 267 10.07 4.41 -4.30
C VAL A 267 10.75 3.42 -3.38
N ALA A 268 10.11 3.03 -2.27
CA ALA A 268 10.69 2.05 -1.35
C ALA A 268 10.76 0.66 -1.97
N SER A 269 9.76 0.27 -2.76
CA SER A 269 9.76 -0.97 -3.54
C SER A 269 10.80 -0.96 -4.67
N ILE A 270 10.97 0.18 -5.36
CA ILE A 270 12.02 0.35 -6.37
C ILE A 270 13.39 0.14 -5.74
N ASN A 271 13.68 0.87 -4.67
CA ASN A 271 14.94 0.74 -3.95
C ASN A 271 15.13 -0.67 -3.36
N LEU A 272 14.05 -1.37 -2.99
CA LEU A 272 14.16 -2.74 -2.51
C LEU A 272 14.51 -3.66 -3.66
N ALA A 273 13.86 -3.55 -4.82
CA ALA A 273 14.18 -4.36 -6.00
C ALA A 273 15.63 -4.12 -6.50
N ASP A 274 16.14 -2.90 -6.32
CA ASP A 274 17.53 -2.54 -6.60
C ASP A 274 18.53 -3.42 -5.84
N ASP A 275 18.25 -3.77 -4.58
CA ASP A 275 19.12 -4.64 -3.78
C ASP A 275 19.23 -6.07 -4.35
N PHE A 276 18.31 -6.50 -5.24
CA PHE A 276 18.24 -7.86 -5.77
C PHE A 276 18.55 -7.99 -7.26
N LEU A 277 18.59 -6.88 -8.00
CA LEU A 277 18.79 -6.88 -9.46
C LEU A 277 20.14 -6.27 -9.79
N SER A 278 20.88 -6.90 -10.72
CA SER A 278 22.08 -6.30 -11.28
C SER A 278 21.76 -4.99 -11.99
N ALA A 279 22.77 -4.13 -12.17
CA ALA A 279 22.62 -2.79 -12.72
C ALA A 279 21.91 -2.71 -14.10
N ASP A 280 21.28 -1.56 -14.37
CA ASP A 280 20.60 -1.21 -15.62
C ASP A 280 19.39 -2.10 -15.99
N LYS A 281 18.87 -2.88 -15.04
CA LYS A 281 17.62 -3.61 -15.20
C LYS A 281 16.43 -2.69 -14.91
N LEU A 282 15.51 -2.57 -15.86
CA LEU A 282 14.23 -1.88 -15.64
C LEU A 282 13.48 -2.52 -14.48
N ILE A 283 13.13 -1.78 -13.45
CA ILE A 283 12.34 -2.29 -12.31
C ILE A 283 10.85 -2.09 -12.60
N VAL A 284 10.49 -0.88 -13.01
CA VAL A 284 9.11 -0.47 -13.29
C VAL A 284 9.13 0.78 -14.15
N TYR A 285 8.10 0.99 -14.96
CA TYR A 285 7.84 2.29 -15.55
C TYR A 285 6.40 2.74 -15.33
N THR A 286 6.20 4.06 -15.27
CA THR A 286 4.88 4.67 -15.11
C THR A 286 4.52 5.50 -16.33
N LYS A 287 3.25 5.49 -16.73
CA LYS A 287 2.71 6.41 -17.76
C LYS A 287 1.24 6.73 -17.49
N GLY A 288 0.77 7.90 -17.91
CA GLY A 288 -0.61 8.33 -17.77
C GLY A 288 -1.03 9.25 -18.89
N ALA A 289 -2.33 9.58 -18.97
CA ALA A 289 -2.86 10.49 -19.99
C ALA A 289 -2.19 11.88 -19.94
N HIS A 290 -1.88 12.34 -18.73
CA HIS A 290 -1.25 13.64 -18.46
C HIS A 290 0.10 13.48 -17.76
N SER A 291 0.75 12.33 -17.88
CA SER A 291 2.02 12.05 -17.21
C SER A 291 2.96 11.29 -18.15
N PRO A 292 4.14 11.84 -18.47
CA PRO A 292 5.06 11.22 -19.40
C PRO A 292 5.55 9.86 -18.87
N ARG A 293 6.03 9.01 -19.77
CA ARG A 293 6.68 7.76 -19.39
C ARG A 293 7.89 8.07 -18.53
N THR A 294 7.96 7.47 -17.34
CA THR A 294 9.12 7.55 -16.45
C THR A 294 9.56 6.15 -16.12
N GLU A 295 10.85 5.85 -16.35
CA GLU A 295 11.45 4.54 -16.08
C GLU A 295 12.30 4.59 -14.82
N TYR A 296 12.25 3.51 -14.05
CA TYR A 296 13.07 3.32 -12.87
C TYR A 296 13.89 2.06 -13.08
N LYS A 297 15.21 2.19 -13.06
CA LYS A 297 16.16 1.09 -13.28
C LYS A 297 17.01 0.85 -12.05
N SER A 298 17.51 -0.37 -11.93
CA SER A 298 18.49 -0.74 -10.92
C SER A 298 19.86 -0.10 -11.18
N LYS A 299 20.64 0.01 -10.11
CA LYS A 299 21.98 0.56 -10.02
C LYS A 299 22.95 -0.54 -9.56
N PRO A 300 24.27 -0.37 -9.73
CA PRO A 300 25.24 -1.32 -9.20
C PRO A 300 25.27 -1.32 -7.66
N GLY A 301 25.57 -2.49 -7.06
CA GLY A 301 25.91 -2.60 -5.64
C GLY A 301 24.80 -3.18 -4.76
N GLY A 302 23.86 -3.93 -5.35
CA GLY A 302 22.81 -4.60 -4.59
C GLY A 302 23.36 -5.71 -3.68
N GLN A 303 22.86 -5.81 -2.45
CA GLN A 303 23.37 -6.78 -1.47
C GLN A 303 23.01 -8.23 -1.79
N MET A 304 21.94 -8.44 -2.57
CA MET A 304 21.37 -9.75 -2.91
C MET A 304 21.19 -9.91 -4.42
N GLU A 305 22.13 -9.40 -5.22
CA GLU A 305 22.15 -9.63 -6.68
C GLU A 305 22.29 -11.12 -7.06
N LYS A 306 22.86 -11.94 -6.16
CA LYS A 306 23.11 -13.38 -6.33
C LYS A 306 22.49 -14.22 -5.21
N GLY A 307 22.45 -15.53 -5.40
CA GLY A 307 21.88 -16.48 -4.45
C GLY A 307 20.39 -16.70 -4.70
N LYS A 308 19.84 -17.80 -4.17
CA LYS A 308 18.44 -18.16 -4.43
C LYS A 308 17.48 -17.19 -3.74
N LEU A 309 16.44 -16.82 -4.46
CA LEU A 309 15.38 -15.92 -4.02
C LEU A 309 14.02 -16.57 -4.24
N VAL A 310 13.21 -16.61 -3.18
CA VAL A 310 11.78 -16.93 -3.25
C VAL A 310 10.98 -15.77 -2.67
N VAL A 311 9.96 -15.29 -3.38
CA VAL A 311 9.06 -14.22 -2.93
C VAL A 311 7.68 -14.80 -2.68
N LEU A 312 7.16 -14.63 -1.47
CA LEU A 312 5.83 -15.11 -1.09
C LEU A 312 4.80 -14.01 -1.30
N ILE A 313 3.73 -14.31 -2.03
CA ILE A 313 2.61 -13.41 -2.28
C ILE A 313 1.26 -14.10 -2.05
N ASP A 314 0.25 -13.28 -1.84
CA ASP A 314 -1.14 -13.67 -1.71
C ASP A 314 -2.08 -12.60 -2.28
N GLU A 315 -3.38 -12.86 -2.22
CA GLU A 315 -4.44 -11.97 -2.67
C GLU A 315 -4.42 -10.55 -2.06
N ASN A 316 -3.75 -10.37 -0.92
CA ASN A 316 -3.63 -9.10 -0.21
C ASN A 316 -2.35 -8.33 -0.57
N SER A 317 -1.41 -8.99 -1.26
CA SER A 317 -0.19 -8.39 -1.78
C SER A 317 -0.53 -7.39 -2.89
N ALA A 318 -0.28 -6.09 -2.69
CA ALA A 318 -0.77 -5.05 -3.58
C ALA A 318 0.26 -3.94 -3.89
N SER A 319 0.09 -3.27 -5.03
CA SER A 319 0.79 -2.04 -5.38
C SER A 319 2.33 -2.17 -5.26
N ALA A 320 2.98 -1.51 -4.31
CA ALA A 320 4.42 -1.58 -4.13
C ALA A 320 4.95 -3.03 -3.96
N ALA A 321 4.19 -3.91 -3.30
CA ALA A 321 4.55 -5.33 -3.21
C ALA A 321 4.54 -6.01 -4.60
N GLU A 322 3.58 -5.67 -5.44
CA GLU A 322 3.45 -6.21 -6.80
C GLU A 322 4.51 -5.65 -7.75
N ILE A 323 4.97 -4.42 -7.52
CA ILE A 323 6.11 -3.83 -8.25
C ILE A 323 7.37 -4.66 -7.98
N PHE A 324 7.66 -4.98 -6.71
CA PHE A 324 8.81 -5.79 -6.34
C PHE A 324 8.68 -7.20 -6.94
N ALA A 325 7.56 -7.89 -6.69
CA ALA A 325 7.33 -9.24 -7.20
C ALA A 325 7.39 -9.29 -8.74
N GLY A 326 6.78 -8.31 -9.43
CA GLY A 326 6.81 -8.23 -10.89
C GLY A 326 8.20 -7.97 -11.45
N ALA A 327 9.02 -7.14 -10.81
CA ALA A 327 10.40 -6.91 -11.22
C ALA A 327 11.26 -8.18 -11.07
N ILE A 328 11.13 -8.88 -9.93
CA ILE A 328 11.83 -10.15 -9.69
C ILE A 328 11.40 -11.22 -10.70
N GLN A 329 10.10 -11.35 -10.95
CA GLN A 329 9.54 -12.34 -11.88
C GLN A 329 9.97 -12.10 -13.32
N ASP A 330 9.83 -10.86 -13.80
CA ASP A 330 10.06 -10.52 -15.21
C ASP A 330 11.55 -10.59 -15.57
N TRP A 331 12.45 -10.41 -14.61
CA TRP A 331 13.90 -10.60 -14.79
C TRP A 331 14.38 -12.02 -14.51
N ASP A 332 13.48 -12.94 -14.17
CA ASP A 332 13.81 -14.32 -13.78
C ASP A 332 14.89 -14.36 -12.69
N ARG A 333 14.81 -13.43 -11.73
CA ARG A 333 15.75 -13.31 -10.61
C ARG A 333 15.38 -14.23 -9.45
N GLY A 334 14.11 -14.57 -9.29
CA GLY A 334 13.63 -15.42 -8.21
C GLY A 334 12.26 -15.99 -8.50
N ILE A 335 11.87 -16.99 -7.71
CA ILE A 335 10.57 -17.65 -7.82
C ILE A 335 9.53 -16.85 -7.07
N ILE A 336 8.42 -16.51 -7.71
CA ILE A 336 7.22 -16.01 -7.05
C ILE A 336 6.34 -17.20 -6.66
N MET A 337 5.97 -17.30 -5.38
CA MET A 337 5.21 -18.42 -4.86
C MET A 337 4.01 -17.97 -4.02
N GLY A 338 2.91 -18.72 -4.08
CA GLY A 338 1.72 -18.51 -3.27
C GLY A 338 0.47 -18.43 -4.12
N ARG A 339 -0.26 -17.31 -4.04
CA ARG A 339 -1.50 -17.08 -4.80
C ARG A 339 -1.44 -15.78 -5.57
N ARG A 340 -2.31 -15.63 -6.58
CA ARG A 340 -2.40 -14.43 -7.40
C ARG A 340 -2.61 -13.18 -6.53
N SER A 341 -1.83 -12.14 -6.77
CA SER A 341 -1.83 -10.92 -5.97
C SER A 341 -3.11 -10.08 -6.15
N PHE A 342 -3.15 -8.87 -5.57
CA PHE A 342 -4.39 -8.06 -5.55
C PHE A 342 -4.77 -7.44 -6.90
N GLY A 343 -3.80 -6.99 -7.70
CA GLY A 343 -4.01 -6.40 -9.02
C GLY A 343 -4.18 -4.89 -9.02
N LYS A 344 -3.38 -4.16 -8.23
CA LYS A 344 -3.41 -2.69 -8.17
C LYS A 344 -2.22 -2.09 -8.91
N GLY A 345 -2.39 -1.88 -10.22
CA GLY A 345 -1.47 -1.27 -11.17
C GLY A 345 -1.54 0.26 -11.30
N LEU A 346 -2.15 0.98 -10.34
CA LEU A 346 -2.40 2.43 -10.43
C LEU A 346 -1.41 3.28 -9.63
N VAL A 347 -1.07 4.45 -10.18
CA VAL A 347 -0.22 5.47 -9.53
C VAL A 347 -1.12 6.56 -8.96
N GLY A 348 -1.22 6.61 -7.63
CA GLY A 348 -1.98 7.63 -6.91
C GLY A 348 -1.11 8.76 -6.38
N ARG A 349 -1.52 10.02 -6.58
CA ARG A 349 -0.90 11.22 -6.00
C ARG A 349 -1.86 11.93 -5.07
N ASN A 350 -1.34 12.51 -3.99
CA ASN A 350 -2.13 13.32 -3.06
C ASN A 350 -1.97 14.81 -3.44
N TYR A 351 -3.09 15.53 -3.51
CA TYR A 351 -3.18 16.96 -3.76
C TYR A 351 -3.83 17.62 -2.56
N ASN A 352 -3.08 18.47 -1.86
CA ASN A 352 -3.58 19.13 -0.65
C ASN A 352 -4.63 20.18 -0.99
N LEU A 353 -5.63 20.31 -0.12
CA LEU A 353 -6.69 21.32 -0.19
C LEU A 353 -6.49 22.38 0.92
N PRO A 354 -7.09 23.58 0.78
CA PRO A 354 -6.90 24.68 1.73
C PRO A 354 -7.36 24.39 3.17
N ASP A 355 -8.30 23.47 3.36
CA ASP A 355 -8.84 23.05 4.66
C ASP A 355 -7.94 22.01 5.37
N GLY A 356 -6.76 21.71 4.82
CA GLY A 356 -5.84 20.69 5.34
C GLY A 356 -6.22 19.25 4.97
N SER A 357 -7.29 19.07 4.19
CA SER A 357 -7.61 17.79 3.58
C SER A 357 -6.79 17.55 2.31
N ALA A 358 -6.98 16.41 1.65
CA ALA A 358 -6.36 16.16 0.35
C ALA A 358 -7.25 15.31 -0.56
N ILE A 359 -7.04 15.44 -1.86
CA ILE A 359 -7.58 14.53 -2.87
C ILE A 359 -6.47 13.58 -3.28
N ARG A 360 -6.70 12.28 -3.12
CA ARG A 360 -5.87 11.25 -3.75
C ARG A 360 -6.44 10.95 -5.13
N LEU A 361 -5.66 11.19 -6.19
CA LEU A 361 -6.06 10.94 -7.58
C LEU A 361 -5.15 9.93 -8.25
N THR A 362 -5.75 9.04 -9.02
CA THR A 362 -5.04 8.19 -9.98
C THR A 362 -4.55 9.03 -11.15
N THR A 363 -3.23 9.09 -11.34
CA THR A 363 -2.58 9.92 -12.38
C THR A 363 -1.95 9.09 -13.50
N GLY A 364 -1.80 7.78 -13.28
CA GLY A 364 -1.22 6.90 -14.27
C GLY A 364 -1.29 5.44 -13.86
N ARG A 365 -0.67 4.61 -14.68
CA ARG A 365 -0.50 3.18 -14.48
C ARG A 365 0.98 2.86 -14.41
N TYR A 366 1.35 1.88 -13.61
CA TYR A 366 2.67 1.28 -13.68
C TYR A 366 2.64 -0.01 -14.47
N HIS A 367 3.80 -0.35 -15.02
CA HIS A 367 4.04 -1.51 -15.86
C HIS A 367 5.33 -2.17 -15.41
N THR A 368 5.31 -3.50 -15.36
CA THR A 368 6.47 -4.32 -15.01
C THR A 368 7.47 -4.36 -16.18
N PRO A 369 8.67 -4.93 -16.00
CA PRO A 369 9.73 -4.91 -17.02
C PRO A 369 9.32 -5.54 -18.35
N SER A 370 8.47 -6.57 -18.34
CA SER A 370 7.93 -7.20 -19.55
C SER A 370 6.89 -6.33 -20.28
N GLY A 371 6.55 -5.14 -19.77
CA GLY A 371 5.60 -4.19 -20.36
C GLY A 371 4.15 -4.37 -19.91
N ARG A 372 3.85 -5.40 -19.12
CA ARG A 372 2.49 -5.71 -18.68
C ARG A 372 1.99 -4.75 -17.61
N CYS A 373 0.76 -4.27 -17.78
CA CYS A 373 0.03 -3.60 -16.71
C CYS A 373 -0.77 -4.66 -15.94
N ILE A 374 -0.57 -4.75 -14.63
CA ILE A 374 -1.22 -5.74 -13.78
C ILE A 374 -2.53 -5.25 -13.14
N GLN A 375 -2.99 -4.05 -13.51
CA GLN A 375 -4.23 -3.49 -12.99
C GLN A 375 -5.42 -4.35 -13.38
N LYS A 376 -6.13 -4.91 -12.39
CA LYS A 376 -7.39 -5.62 -12.62
C LYS A 376 -8.48 -4.66 -13.09
N SER A 377 -9.43 -5.18 -13.86
CA SER A 377 -10.54 -4.39 -14.41
C SER A 377 -11.38 -3.76 -13.30
N PHE A 378 -11.90 -2.56 -13.57
CA PHE A 378 -12.90 -1.87 -12.74
C PHE A 378 -13.98 -1.19 -13.60
N LYS A 379 -14.10 -1.61 -14.88
CA LYS A 379 -15.00 -1.00 -15.88
C LYS A 379 -16.44 -1.51 -15.80
N ALA A 380 -16.66 -2.74 -15.34
CA ALA A 380 -17.97 -3.25 -14.98
C ALA A 380 -18.19 -2.91 -13.50
N ASN A 381 -19.29 -2.21 -13.21
CA ASN A 381 -19.78 -1.76 -11.89
C ASN A 381 -18.77 -1.73 -10.72
N LYS A 382 -18.54 -0.57 -10.10
CA LYS A 382 -17.63 -0.40 -8.93
C LYS A 382 -17.84 -1.42 -7.79
N GLY A 383 -19.04 -2.00 -7.67
CA GLY A 383 -19.35 -3.10 -6.76
C GLY A 383 -18.56 -4.40 -7.04
N GLU A 384 -18.25 -4.71 -8.30
CA GLU A 384 -17.50 -5.91 -8.71
C GLU A 384 -16.02 -5.83 -8.31
N TYR A 385 -15.41 -4.63 -8.32
CA TYR A 385 -14.00 -4.47 -7.95
C TYR A 385 -13.68 -4.98 -6.53
N ASN A 386 -14.62 -4.79 -5.61
CA ASN A 386 -14.51 -5.24 -4.22
C ASN A 386 -15.00 -6.69 -4.03
N LYS A 387 -15.77 -7.23 -4.97
CA LYS A 387 -16.25 -8.62 -4.97
C LYS A 387 -15.28 -9.60 -5.63
N ASP A 388 -14.29 -9.14 -6.39
CA ASP A 388 -13.29 -9.99 -7.04
C ASP A 388 -12.72 -11.07 -6.09
N ILE A 389 -12.39 -10.76 -4.83
CA ILE A 389 -11.90 -11.80 -3.91
C ILE A 389 -12.94 -12.88 -3.58
N LEU A 390 -14.21 -12.49 -3.45
CA LEU A 390 -15.32 -13.41 -3.22
C LEU A 390 -15.57 -14.26 -4.48
N GLU A 391 -15.56 -13.65 -5.65
CA GLU A 391 -15.73 -14.35 -6.93
C GLU A 391 -14.59 -15.35 -7.20
N ARG A 392 -13.34 -14.98 -6.86
CA ARG A 392 -12.17 -15.86 -6.91
C ARG A 392 -12.33 -17.06 -5.99
N TYR A 393 -12.87 -16.84 -4.80
CA TYR A 393 -13.18 -17.90 -3.84
C TYR A 393 -14.27 -18.83 -4.39
N GLU A 394 -15.39 -18.27 -4.88
CA GLU A 394 -16.54 -19.02 -5.40
C GLU A 394 -16.19 -19.87 -6.62
N ARG A 395 -15.34 -19.37 -7.52
CA ARG A 395 -14.91 -20.10 -8.74
C ARG A 395 -13.74 -21.06 -8.53
N GLY A 396 -13.23 -21.19 -7.32
CA GLY A 396 -12.19 -22.16 -6.99
C GLY A 396 -10.74 -21.69 -7.11
N GLU A 397 -10.48 -20.42 -7.48
CA GLU A 397 -9.14 -19.89 -7.79
C GLU A 397 -8.16 -20.01 -6.61
N LEU A 398 -8.67 -19.93 -5.38
CA LEU A 398 -7.83 -20.03 -4.18
C LEU A 398 -7.44 -21.47 -3.83
N TYR A 399 -8.10 -22.47 -4.44
CA TYR A 399 -7.94 -23.89 -4.12
C TYR A 399 -7.24 -24.69 -5.23
N SER A 400 -7.37 -24.27 -6.49
CA SER A 400 -6.81 -25.00 -7.62
C SER A 400 -6.18 -24.07 -8.66
N ALA A 401 -5.00 -24.46 -9.14
CA ALA A 401 -4.33 -23.80 -10.26
C ALA A 401 -5.12 -23.94 -11.57
N ASP A 402 -5.88 -25.03 -11.73
CA ASP A 402 -6.66 -25.31 -12.95
C ASP A 402 -7.86 -24.38 -13.10
N SER A 403 -8.34 -23.77 -12.02
CA SER A 403 -9.41 -22.78 -12.02
C SER A 403 -8.94 -21.38 -12.49
N ILE A 404 -7.66 -21.24 -12.85
CA ILE A 404 -7.03 -19.97 -13.23
C ILE A 404 -6.93 -19.89 -14.74
N HIS A 405 -7.78 -19.06 -15.33
CA HIS A 405 -7.79 -18.83 -16.77
C HIS A 405 -7.45 -17.37 -17.09
N PHE A 406 -6.42 -17.18 -17.90
CA PHE A 406 -6.06 -15.89 -18.46
C PHE A 406 -6.38 -15.84 -19.94
N ASN A 407 -6.83 -14.67 -20.40
CA ASN A 407 -7.02 -14.43 -21.83
C ASN A 407 -5.67 -14.34 -22.53
N ASP A 408 -5.56 -14.93 -23.72
CA ASP A 408 -4.34 -14.94 -24.53
C ASP A 408 -3.82 -13.55 -24.90
N SER A 409 -4.71 -12.59 -25.06
CA SER A 409 -4.36 -11.17 -25.28
C SER A 409 -3.59 -10.54 -24.12
N LEU A 410 -3.56 -11.19 -22.96
CA LEU A 410 -2.84 -10.75 -21.76
C LEU A 410 -1.51 -11.47 -21.57
N ARG A 411 -1.05 -12.30 -22.51
CA ARG A 411 0.26 -12.97 -22.44
C ARG A 411 1.40 -12.00 -22.72
N TYR A 412 2.42 -12.09 -21.88
CA TYR A 412 3.71 -11.42 -21.99
C TYR A 412 4.81 -12.44 -21.70
N TYR A 413 6.06 -12.03 -21.84
CA TYR A 413 7.21 -12.90 -21.66
C TYR A 413 8.23 -12.27 -20.73
N THR A 414 8.72 -13.06 -19.77
CA THR A 414 9.90 -12.69 -18.98
C THR A 414 11.16 -12.64 -19.85
N ASN A 415 12.27 -12.19 -19.27
CA ASN A 415 13.58 -12.16 -19.93
C ASN A 415 13.97 -13.52 -20.52
N SER A 416 13.78 -14.62 -19.76
CA SER A 416 14.00 -16.02 -20.15
C SER A 416 12.84 -16.64 -20.95
N LYS A 417 11.93 -15.81 -21.49
CA LYS A 417 10.79 -16.21 -22.33
C LYS A 417 9.76 -17.10 -21.62
N ARG A 418 9.61 -16.97 -20.31
CA ARG A 418 8.48 -17.61 -19.61
C ARG A 418 7.21 -16.82 -19.79
N ILE A 419 6.09 -17.51 -19.91
CA ILE A 419 4.78 -16.87 -20.06
C ILE A 419 4.39 -16.24 -18.73
N VAL A 420 4.06 -14.95 -18.77
CA VAL A 420 3.48 -14.20 -17.66
C VAL A 420 2.29 -13.39 -18.15
N TYR A 421 1.38 -13.02 -17.25
CA TYR A 421 0.11 -12.40 -17.63
C TYR A 421 -0.05 -10.99 -17.09
N GLY A 422 -0.63 -10.10 -17.89
CA GLY A 422 -1.12 -8.79 -17.47
C GLY A 422 -2.60 -8.81 -17.05
N GLY A 423 -3.16 -7.63 -16.74
CA GLY A 423 -4.61 -7.41 -16.61
C GLY A 423 -5.27 -7.93 -15.33
N GLY A 424 -4.53 -8.55 -14.41
CA GLY A 424 -5.14 -9.18 -13.24
C GLY A 424 -4.17 -9.61 -12.14
N ALA A 425 -3.26 -8.72 -11.73
CA ALA A 425 -2.25 -8.97 -10.69
C ALA A 425 -1.02 -9.82 -11.13
N ILE A 426 -0.10 -10.06 -10.20
CA ILE A 426 1.01 -10.99 -10.35
C ILE A 426 0.49 -12.40 -10.08
N MET A 427 0.61 -13.28 -11.07
CA MET A 427 0.38 -14.71 -10.93
C MET A 427 1.69 -15.37 -10.43
N PRO A 428 1.69 -16.18 -9.37
CA PRO A 428 2.89 -16.87 -8.91
C PRO A 428 3.38 -17.89 -9.94
N ASP A 429 4.70 -18.13 -9.96
CA ASP A 429 5.33 -19.20 -10.73
C ASP A 429 4.97 -20.57 -10.14
N ILE A 430 4.89 -20.65 -8.81
CA ILE A 430 4.46 -21.84 -8.08
C ILE A 430 3.21 -21.50 -7.27
N PHE A 431 2.08 -22.01 -7.73
CA PHE A 431 0.81 -21.89 -7.02
C PHE A 431 0.79 -22.79 -5.78
N VAL A 432 0.36 -22.22 -4.66
CA VAL A 432 0.11 -22.96 -3.42
C VAL A 432 -1.30 -22.61 -2.94
N PRO A 433 -2.22 -23.60 -2.86
CA PRO A 433 -3.60 -23.35 -2.48
C PRO A 433 -3.70 -22.80 -1.06
N ILE A 434 -4.82 -22.15 -0.76
CA ILE A 434 -5.14 -21.77 0.62
C ILE A 434 -5.21 -23.02 1.50
N ASP A 435 -4.55 -22.97 2.65
CA ASP A 435 -4.54 -24.10 3.57
C ASP A 435 -5.88 -24.18 4.32
N THR A 436 -6.71 -25.15 3.94
CA THR A 436 -7.97 -25.47 4.62
C THR A 436 -7.86 -26.66 5.57
N SER A 437 -6.68 -27.30 5.70
CA SER A 437 -6.54 -28.54 6.48
C SER A 437 -6.82 -28.38 7.97
N PHE A 438 -6.68 -27.16 8.49
CA PHE A 438 -6.99 -26.84 9.90
C PHE A 438 -8.29 -26.04 10.03
N TYR A 439 -9.07 -25.90 8.95
CA TYR A 439 -10.17 -24.95 8.86
C TYR A 439 -11.49 -25.56 9.39
N SER A 440 -11.76 -25.35 10.68
CA SER A 440 -13.06 -25.64 11.29
C SER A 440 -13.87 -24.37 11.52
N ASP A 441 -15.19 -24.50 11.67
CA ASP A 441 -16.05 -23.38 12.10
C ASP A 441 -15.69 -22.88 13.51
N TYR A 442 -15.18 -23.78 14.36
CA TYR A 442 -14.63 -23.43 15.66
C TYR A 442 -13.45 -22.46 15.52
N LEU A 443 -12.44 -22.81 14.72
CA LEU A 443 -11.25 -21.99 14.51
C LEU A 443 -11.60 -20.65 13.85
N LYS A 444 -12.54 -20.63 12.89
CA LYS A 444 -13.02 -19.39 12.26
C LYS A 444 -13.57 -18.42 13.31
N GLN A 445 -14.39 -18.91 14.23
CA GLN A 445 -14.95 -18.09 15.29
C GLN A 445 -13.88 -17.61 16.27
N LEU A 446 -12.94 -18.49 16.69
CA LEU A 446 -11.81 -18.09 17.53
C LEU A 446 -10.98 -16.96 16.89
N ASN A 447 -10.72 -17.04 15.58
CA ASN A 447 -10.00 -16.02 14.84
C ASN A 447 -10.81 -14.72 14.71
N ARG A 448 -12.09 -14.81 14.34
CA ARG A 448 -12.99 -13.65 14.17
C ARG A 448 -13.10 -12.81 15.43
N TYR A 449 -13.22 -13.46 16.59
CA TYR A 449 -13.34 -12.78 17.88
C TYR A 449 -11.99 -12.58 18.58
N GLY A 450 -10.88 -13.02 17.98
CA GLY A 450 -9.54 -12.83 18.51
C GLY A 450 -9.28 -13.57 19.83
N ILE A 451 -9.99 -14.67 20.10
CA ILE A 451 -9.94 -15.39 21.38
C ILE A 451 -8.53 -15.91 21.69
N ILE A 452 -7.81 -16.45 20.70
CA ILE A 452 -6.46 -16.98 20.90
C ILE A 452 -5.49 -15.86 21.35
N ASN A 453 -5.62 -14.67 20.74
CA ASN A 453 -4.81 -13.50 21.12
C ASN A 453 -5.23 -12.95 22.49
N LEU A 454 -6.52 -12.99 22.81
CA LEU A 454 -7.03 -12.63 24.14
C LEU A 454 -6.47 -13.56 25.23
N PHE A 455 -6.52 -14.87 24.98
CA PHE A 455 -5.98 -15.87 25.87
C PHE A 455 -4.47 -15.72 26.05
N ALA A 456 -3.71 -15.49 24.98
CA ALA A 456 -2.27 -15.22 25.04
C ALA A 456 -1.95 -14.02 25.95
N GLY A 457 -2.69 -12.91 25.84
CA GLY A 457 -2.50 -11.75 26.71
C GLY A 457 -2.86 -12.02 28.18
N MET A 458 -3.92 -12.79 28.44
CA MET A 458 -4.29 -13.20 29.80
C MET A 458 -3.24 -14.13 30.41
N TYR A 459 -2.77 -15.10 29.63
CA TYR A 459 -1.72 -16.03 30.05
C TYR A 459 -0.40 -15.30 30.30
N PHE A 460 -0.03 -14.38 29.42
CA PHE A 460 1.12 -13.50 29.58
C PHE A 460 1.05 -12.74 30.90
N ASP A 461 -0.07 -12.08 31.19
CA ASP A 461 -0.23 -11.30 32.41
C ASP A 461 -0.11 -12.18 33.66
N ASN A 462 -0.82 -13.32 33.69
CA ASN A 462 -0.81 -14.21 34.85
C ASN A 462 0.53 -14.91 35.10
N ASN A 463 1.38 -15.05 34.08
CA ASN A 463 2.62 -15.84 34.15
C ASN A 463 3.89 -15.04 33.87
N LEU A 464 3.80 -13.70 33.81
CA LEU A 464 4.86 -12.83 33.28
C LEU A 464 6.23 -13.10 33.91
N GLU A 465 6.31 -13.10 35.24
CA GLU A 465 7.57 -13.28 35.96
C GLU A 465 8.19 -14.67 35.72
N SER A 466 7.36 -15.71 35.73
CA SER A 466 7.77 -17.10 35.47
C SER A 466 8.28 -17.26 34.04
N LEU A 467 7.56 -16.69 33.06
CA LEU A 467 7.93 -16.73 31.65
C LEU A 467 9.27 -16.05 31.40
N LEU A 468 9.48 -14.83 31.92
CA LEU A 468 10.72 -14.09 31.76
C LEU A 468 11.90 -14.79 32.45
N LYS A 469 11.68 -15.42 33.61
CA LYS A 469 12.71 -16.17 34.33
C LYS A 469 13.10 -17.45 33.60
N LYS A 470 12.12 -18.21 33.09
CA LYS A 470 12.34 -19.51 32.44
C LYS A 470 12.89 -19.34 31.02
N TYR A 471 12.45 -18.30 30.30
CA TYR A 471 12.76 -18.10 28.89
C TYR A 471 13.40 -16.72 28.65
N SER A 472 14.71 -16.64 28.89
CA SER A 472 15.48 -15.39 28.72
C SER A 472 15.62 -14.92 27.26
N THR A 473 15.37 -15.81 26.31
CA THR A 473 15.56 -15.57 24.87
C THR A 473 14.47 -16.29 24.10
N ILE A 474 14.13 -15.77 22.92
CA ILE A 474 13.18 -16.41 22.02
C ILE A 474 13.56 -17.86 21.66
N ASP A 475 14.84 -18.18 21.48
CA ASP A 475 15.25 -19.54 21.11
C ASP A 475 14.95 -20.57 22.20
N LYS A 476 15.17 -20.19 23.47
CA LYS A 476 14.78 -21.00 24.63
C LYS A 476 13.27 -21.16 24.71
N PHE A 477 12.51 -20.08 24.52
CA PHE A 477 11.04 -20.13 24.51
C PHE A 477 10.52 -21.05 23.41
N ASP A 478 10.96 -20.82 22.19
CA ASP A 478 10.52 -21.54 21.01
C ASP A 478 10.88 -23.04 21.07
N LYS A 479 12.01 -23.40 21.69
CA LYS A 479 12.41 -24.80 21.88
C LYS A 479 11.68 -25.53 23.02
N HIS A 480 11.30 -24.84 24.09
CA HIS A 480 10.91 -25.49 25.35
C HIS A 480 9.52 -25.14 25.88
N PHE A 481 8.87 -24.11 25.34
CA PHE A 481 7.48 -23.80 25.69
C PHE A 481 6.52 -24.65 24.86
N GLU A 482 5.59 -25.32 25.53
CA GLU A 482 4.48 -26.03 24.94
C GLU A 482 3.21 -25.70 25.73
N MET A 483 2.09 -25.59 25.02
CA MET A 483 0.80 -25.38 25.64
C MET A 483 0.34 -26.70 26.25
N SER A 484 -0.08 -26.68 27.52
CA SER A 484 -0.65 -27.86 28.17
C SER A 484 -2.13 -28.06 27.81
N ASP A 485 -2.63 -29.29 27.95
CA ASP A 485 -4.06 -29.58 27.74
C ASP A 485 -4.95 -28.74 28.67
N LYS A 486 -4.51 -28.51 29.91
CA LYS A 486 -5.20 -27.62 30.86
C LYS A 486 -5.33 -26.20 30.32
N GLU A 487 -4.26 -25.62 29.77
CA GLU A 487 -4.29 -24.29 29.17
C GLU A 487 -5.21 -24.25 27.95
N PHE A 488 -5.26 -25.35 27.19
CA PHE A 488 -6.15 -25.48 26.05
C PHE A 488 -7.63 -25.51 26.48
N ASP A 489 -7.94 -26.21 27.56
CA ASP A 489 -9.27 -26.23 28.16
C ASP A 489 -9.67 -24.85 28.70
N GLU A 490 -8.76 -24.13 29.33
CA GLU A 490 -8.98 -22.74 29.77
C GLU A 490 -9.29 -21.80 28.59
N LEU A 491 -8.62 -21.98 27.45
CA LEU A 491 -8.94 -21.27 26.20
C LEU A 491 -10.36 -21.60 25.71
N ASN A 492 -10.76 -22.86 25.73
CA ASN A 492 -12.10 -23.29 25.33
C ASN A 492 -13.18 -22.70 26.25
N ILE A 493 -12.93 -22.69 27.56
CA ILE A 493 -13.81 -22.06 28.56
C ILE A 493 -13.93 -20.55 28.30
N LEU A 494 -12.81 -19.87 28.00
CA LEU A 494 -12.81 -18.46 27.65
C LEU A 494 -13.65 -18.19 26.39
N ALA A 495 -13.48 -19.02 25.35
CA ALA A 495 -14.22 -18.91 24.09
C ALA A 495 -15.73 -19.01 24.31
N PHE A 496 -16.15 -19.97 25.14
CA PHE A 496 -17.55 -20.15 25.51
C PHE A 496 -18.09 -18.98 26.33
N ASN A 497 -17.35 -18.52 27.34
CA ASN A 497 -17.80 -17.46 28.23
C ASN A 497 -17.93 -16.10 27.53
N LYS A 498 -16.98 -15.75 26.65
CA LYS A 498 -16.96 -14.45 25.96
C LYS A 498 -17.93 -14.38 24.79
N ASN A 499 -18.05 -15.46 24.01
CA ASN A 499 -18.73 -15.40 22.72
C ASN A 499 -19.61 -16.62 22.42
N LYS A 500 -19.83 -17.50 23.40
CA LYS A 500 -20.62 -18.75 23.25
C LYS A 500 -20.08 -19.65 22.12
N ILE A 501 -18.77 -19.56 21.86
CA ILE A 501 -18.11 -20.36 20.84
C ILE A 501 -17.89 -21.76 21.42
N LYS A 502 -18.40 -22.77 20.73
CA LYS A 502 -18.22 -24.19 21.07
C LYS A 502 -17.85 -24.94 19.79
N GLY A 503 -16.78 -25.74 19.84
CA GLY A 503 -16.41 -26.66 18.76
C GLY A 503 -16.97 -28.05 19.01
N SER A 504 -17.23 -28.82 17.95
CA SER A 504 -17.37 -30.27 18.07
C SER A 504 -16.02 -30.91 18.40
N ASP A 505 -16.02 -32.14 18.92
CA ASP A 505 -14.76 -32.86 19.22
C ASP A 505 -13.88 -33.01 17.98
N SER A 506 -14.51 -33.20 16.81
CA SER A 506 -13.84 -33.23 15.51
C SER A 506 -13.21 -31.89 15.15
N ASP A 507 -13.94 -30.78 15.31
CA ASP A 507 -13.43 -29.42 15.01
C ASP A 507 -12.24 -29.06 15.90
N ILE A 508 -12.36 -29.38 17.20
CA ILE A 508 -11.33 -29.13 18.21
C ILE A 508 -10.09 -29.93 17.85
N THR A 509 -10.23 -31.24 17.60
CA THR A 509 -9.12 -32.12 17.23
C THR A 509 -8.43 -31.64 15.96
N THR A 510 -9.20 -31.28 14.94
CA THR A 510 -8.70 -30.77 13.65
C THR A 510 -7.91 -29.47 13.82
N SER A 511 -8.32 -28.60 14.74
CA SER A 511 -7.77 -27.24 14.87
C SER A 511 -6.71 -27.10 15.96
N LYS A 512 -6.60 -28.08 16.86
CA LYS A 512 -5.80 -27.99 18.09
C LYS A 512 -4.36 -27.55 17.84
N LYS A 513 -3.65 -28.25 16.95
CA LYS A 513 -2.24 -27.94 16.60
C LYS A 513 -2.05 -26.51 16.09
N TYR A 514 -3.01 -26.01 15.32
CA TYR A 514 -2.98 -24.64 14.79
C TYR A 514 -3.23 -23.61 15.90
N ILE A 515 -4.19 -23.89 16.79
CA ILE A 515 -4.50 -23.04 17.95
C ILE A 515 -3.28 -22.94 18.87
N GLU A 516 -2.66 -24.06 19.22
CA GLU A 516 -1.46 -24.13 20.07
C GLU A 516 -0.31 -23.31 19.49
N ALA A 517 -0.03 -23.47 18.19
CA ALA A 517 1.04 -22.71 17.54
C ALA A 517 0.74 -21.21 17.45
N LYS A 518 -0.51 -20.81 17.20
CA LYS A 518 -0.90 -19.40 17.22
C LYS A 518 -0.82 -18.81 18.62
N PHE A 519 -1.24 -19.56 19.63
CA PHE A 519 -1.09 -19.16 21.02
C PHE A 519 0.39 -18.94 21.36
N LYS A 520 1.25 -19.91 21.05
CA LYS A 520 2.71 -19.80 21.25
C LYS A 520 3.30 -18.62 20.47
N ALA A 521 2.86 -18.36 19.25
CA ALA A 521 3.32 -17.24 18.44
C ALA A 521 2.88 -15.88 19.00
N TYR A 522 1.63 -15.75 19.48
CA TYR A 522 1.17 -14.54 20.16
C TYR A 522 1.94 -14.30 21.46
N LEU A 523 2.16 -15.35 22.26
CA LEU A 523 2.94 -15.23 23.48
C LEU A 523 4.40 -14.84 23.18
N ALA A 524 4.98 -15.40 22.11
CA ALA A 524 6.32 -15.00 21.64
C ALA A 524 6.37 -13.53 21.23
N ARG A 525 5.35 -12.99 20.54
CA ARG A 525 5.26 -11.56 20.19
C ARG A 525 5.22 -10.68 21.44
N ASP A 526 4.44 -11.09 22.43
CA ASP A 526 4.20 -10.30 23.62
C ASP A 526 5.46 -10.24 24.50
N LEU A 527 6.18 -11.36 24.61
CA LEU A 527 7.47 -11.47 25.30
C LEU A 527 8.65 -10.87 24.51
N TYR A 528 8.67 -11.06 23.19
CA TYR A 528 9.79 -10.73 22.30
C TYR A 528 9.24 -10.06 21.04
N GLN A 529 9.55 -8.78 20.83
CA GLN A 529 8.92 -7.91 19.81
C GLN A 529 8.80 -8.54 18.39
N GLU A 530 9.76 -9.38 17.98
CA GLU A 530 9.82 -9.99 16.63
C GLU A 530 9.42 -11.49 16.60
N GLY A 531 8.92 -12.04 17.71
CA GLY A 531 8.88 -13.48 17.90
C GLY A 531 7.76 -14.26 17.19
N TYR A 532 6.72 -13.55 16.73
CA TYR A 532 5.54 -14.18 16.16
C TYR A 532 5.86 -15.12 14.99
N TYR A 533 6.51 -14.58 13.95
CA TYR A 533 6.74 -15.31 12.71
C TYR A 533 7.79 -16.40 12.86
N LYS A 534 8.81 -16.21 13.71
CA LYS A 534 9.81 -17.24 14.00
C LYS A 534 9.17 -18.53 14.53
N VAL A 535 8.14 -18.41 15.36
CA VAL A 535 7.36 -19.54 15.88
C VAL A 535 6.35 -20.04 14.85
N TYR A 536 5.52 -19.15 14.31
CA TYR A 536 4.39 -19.51 13.44
C TYR A 536 4.83 -20.18 12.13
N ASN A 537 5.95 -19.75 11.55
CA ASN A 537 6.43 -20.22 10.25
C ASN A 537 6.80 -21.71 10.23
N LYS A 538 6.92 -22.36 11.40
CA LYS A 538 7.14 -23.81 11.50
C LYS A 538 5.93 -24.65 11.10
N LEU A 539 4.73 -24.05 11.10
CA LEU A 539 3.50 -24.70 10.62
C LEU A 539 2.97 -24.09 9.32
N ASP A 540 3.51 -22.97 8.89
CA ASP A 540 3.05 -22.28 7.69
C ASP A 540 3.46 -23.09 6.45
N LYS A 541 2.48 -23.76 5.82
CA LYS A 541 2.73 -24.61 4.65
C LYS A 541 3.41 -23.87 3.50
N LEU A 542 3.12 -22.58 3.31
CA LEU A 542 3.76 -21.82 2.25
C LEU A 542 5.23 -21.57 2.56
N VAL A 543 5.56 -21.25 3.81
CA VAL A 543 6.95 -21.07 4.24
C VAL A 543 7.71 -22.40 4.19
N LEU A 544 7.10 -23.50 4.66
CA LEU A 544 7.69 -24.84 4.56
C LEU A 544 7.96 -25.24 3.11
N LYS A 545 7.03 -24.94 2.19
CA LYS A 545 7.23 -25.18 0.76
C LYS A 545 8.33 -24.30 0.19
N ALA A 546 8.47 -23.06 0.66
CA ALA A 546 9.54 -22.16 0.26
C ALA A 546 10.91 -22.71 0.67
N ILE A 547 11.02 -23.25 1.88
CA ILE A 547 12.25 -23.90 2.38
C ILE A 547 12.60 -25.12 1.53
N GLU A 548 11.61 -25.93 1.15
CA GLU A 548 11.83 -27.09 0.26
C GLU A 548 12.37 -26.63 -1.10
N ILE A 549 11.71 -25.64 -1.71
CA ILE A 549 12.07 -25.10 -3.03
C ILE A 549 13.45 -24.46 -3.02
N ILE A 550 13.74 -23.60 -2.05
CA ILE A 550 14.99 -22.85 -2.01
C ILE A 550 16.20 -23.74 -1.73
N ASN A 551 15.99 -24.87 -1.05
CA ASN A 551 17.05 -25.87 -0.80
C ASN A 551 17.23 -26.88 -1.95
N SER A 552 16.43 -26.78 -3.02
CA SER A 552 16.55 -27.60 -4.23
C SER A 552 16.88 -26.75 -5.46
N ASP A 553 17.66 -27.26 -6.41
CA ASP A 553 17.87 -26.59 -7.70
C ASP A 553 16.76 -26.89 -8.70
N LYS A 554 16.02 -27.99 -8.49
CA LYS A 554 15.01 -28.51 -9.44
C LYS A 554 14.00 -27.44 -9.84
N ALA A 555 13.39 -26.76 -8.87
CA ALA A 555 12.37 -25.76 -9.14
C ALA A 555 12.93 -24.53 -9.89
N PHE A 556 14.16 -24.12 -9.62
CA PHE A 556 14.81 -23.00 -10.32
C PHE A 556 15.14 -23.37 -11.77
N ILE A 557 15.64 -24.60 -12.00
CA ILE A 557 15.93 -25.13 -13.34
C ILE A 557 14.64 -25.28 -14.16
N GLU A 558 13.61 -25.91 -13.60
CA GLU A 558 12.30 -26.10 -14.26
C GLU A 558 11.67 -24.76 -14.63
N ASN A 559 11.88 -23.73 -13.79
CA ASN A 559 11.41 -22.36 -14.04
C ASN A 559 12.45 -21.47 -14.73
N LYS A 560 13.54 -21.99 -15.31
CA LYS A 560 14.54 -21.19 -16.06
C LYS A 560 15.02 -19.91 -15.33
N ILE A 561 15.10 -19.96 -14.00
CA ILE A 561 15.51 -18.84 -13.13
C ILE A 561 16.99 -19.03 -12.81
N GLN A 562 17.75 -17.93 -12.93
CA GLN A 562 19.18 -17.91 -12.59
C GLN A 562 19.35 -17.45 -11.14
N HIS A 563 20.21 -18.14 -10.37
CA HIS A 563 20.47 -17.84 -8.95
C HIS A 563 21.95 -17.85 -8.59
#